data_AF-A0A920SQQ9-F1
#
_entry.id   AF-A0A920SQQ9-F1
#
_cell.length_a   1.000
_cell.length_b   1.000
_cell.length_c   1.000
_cell.angle_alpha   90.00
_cell.angle_beta   90.00
_cell.angle_gamma   90.00
#
_symmetry.space_group_name_H-M   'P 1'
#
loop_
_entity.id
_entity.type
_entity.pdbx_description
1 polymer ?
#
loop_
_entity_poly.entity_id
_entity_poly.type
_entity_poly.pdbx_seq_one_letter_code
_entity_poly.pdbx_strand_id
1 'polypeptide(L)'
;MRGVYLERELQRYHPHGDLARGLLGVVLDDVGQGGIEQAFEQVLRGTPGREVVARDNTGQAIPGERYVFEPPKSGGDIVLTLDMDLQEIARQALQESILETEARGGDVLVTVPSTGEILALVSIRDGKTASLSAINTPYEPGSTLKPFPCLWSYQE
;
A
#
# COMPACT_ATOMS: atom_id res chain seq x y z
N MET A 1 -37.58 10.47 3.14
CA MET A 1 -37.22 10.29 1.72
C MET A 1 -37.61 8.87 1.30
N ARG A 2 -38.39 8.70 0.23
CA ARG A 2 -38.63 7.40 -0.41
C ARG A 2 -37.56 7.22 -1.50
N GLY A 3 -36.99 6.02 -1.63
CA GLY A 3 -35.96 5.71 -2.64
C GLY A 3 -34.51 5.92 -2.21
N VAL A 4 -34.24 6.20 -0.94
CA VAL A 4 -32.88 6.17 -0.37
C VAL A 4 -32.71 4.87 0.39
N TYR A 5 -31.66 4.12 0.07
CA TYR A 5 -31.31 2.87 0.71
C TYR A 5 -29.93 2.99 1.35
N LEU A 6 -29.72 2.29 2.46
CA LEU A 6 -28.43 2.20 3.12
C LEU A 6 -27.77 0.90 2.71
N GLU A 7 -26.60 1.00 2.11
CA GLU A 7 -25.71 -0.12 1.85
C GLU A 7 -24.49 0.02 2.77
N ARG A 8 -24.01 -1.11 3.29
CA ARG A 8 -22.81 -1.10 4.14
C ARG A 8 -21.60 -1.30 3.24
N GLU A 9 -20.76 -0.29 3.14
CA GLU A 9 -19.45 -0.35 2.50
C GLU A 9 -18.34 -0.30 3.55
N LEU A 10 -17.22 -0.96 3.28
CA LEU A 10 -16.04 -0.94 4.13
C LEU A 10 -15.01 -0.01 3.51
N GLN A 11 -14.70 1.09 4.21
CA GLN A 11 -13.67 2.01 3.76
C GLN A 11 -12.33 1.70 4.45
N ARG A 12 -11.24 1.71 3.67
CA ARG A 12 -9.88 1.51 4.20
C ARG A 12 -9.47 2.67 5.09
N TYR A 13 -8.93 2.36 6.26
CA TYR A 13 -8.41 3.33 7.21
C TYR A 13 -6.91 3.12 7.44
N HIS A 14 -6.12 4.19 7.34
CA HIS A 14 -4.66 4.17 7.53
C HIS A 14 -4.29 4.96 8.80
N PRO A 15 -3.98 4.29 9.93
CA PRO A 15 -3.72 4.96 11.21
C PRO A 15 -2.54 5.94 11.16
N HIS A 16 -1.52 5.64 10.36
CA HIS A 16 -0.32 6.47 10.18
C HIS A 16 -0.41 7.45 8.99
N GLY A 17 -1.62 7.67 8.48
CA GLY A 17 -1.89 8.61 7.39
C GLY A 17 -1.02 8.35 6.16
N ASP A 18 -0.29 9.37 5.72
CA ASP A 18 0.48 9.34 4.49
C ASP A 18 1.92 8.77 4.65
N LEU A 19 2.34 8.40 5.86
CA LEU A 19 3.70 7.97 6.18
C LEU A 19 4.21 6.83 5.28
N ALA A 20 3.37 5.84 5.03
CA ALA A 20 3.68 4.70 4.17
C ALA A 20 2.71 4.59 2.98
N ARG A 21 1.92 5.63 2.68
CA ARG A 21 0.84 5.54 1.69
C ARG A 21 1.33 5.21 0.27
N GLY A 22 2.47 5.74 -0.14
CA GLY A 22 3.07 5.38 -1.43
C GLY A 22 3.41 3.89 -1.54
N LEU A 23 3.81 3.27 -0.42
CA LEU A 23 4.13 1.85 -0.34
C LEU A 23 2.89 0.97 -0.18
N LEU A 24 1.96 1.37 0.69
CA LEU A 24 0.71 0.64 0.91
C LEU A 24 -0.15 0.64 -0.35
N GLY A 25 -0.26 1.76 -1.06
CA GLY A 25 -1.21 1.95 -2.13
C GLY A 25 -2.55 2.48 -1.61
N VAL A 26 -3.58 2.41 -2.45
CA VAL A 26 -4.94 2.88 -2.13
C VAL A 26 -5.96 1.83 -2.54
N VAL A 27 -7.10 1.79 -1.86
CA VAL A 27 -8.24 0.96 -2.28
C VAL A 27 -9.29 1.89 -2.88
N LEU A 28 -9.71 1.60 -4.11
CA LEU A 28 -10.79 2.30 -4.81
C LEU A 28 -11.79 1.27 -5.32
N ASP A 29 -13.08 1.47 -5.03
CA ASP A 29 -14.17 0.56 -5.39
C ASP A 29 -13.90 -0.90 -4.98
N ASP A 30 -13.45 -1.10 -3.73
CA ASP A 30 -13.06 -2.40 -3.14
C ASP A 30 -11.91 -3.13 -3.88
N VAL A 31 -11.12 -2.40 -4.67
CA VAL A 31 -9.95 -2.94 -5.38
C VAL A 31 -8.69 -2.18 -4.99
N GLY A 32 -7.66 -2.93 -4.56
CA GLY A 32 -6.32 -2.41 -4.31
C GLY A 32 -5.64 -1.89 -5.57
N GLN A 33 -5.20 -0.63 -5.53
CA GLN A 33 -4.48 0.05 -6.59
C GLN A 33 -3.11 0.53 -6.09
N GLY A 34 -2.06 0.01 -6.73
CA GLY A 34 -0.68 0.28 -6.36
C GLY A 34 -0.23 -0.40 -5.07
N GLY A 35 1.09 -0.44 -4.89
CA GLY A 35 1.71 -0.85 -3.64
C GLY A 35 1.35 -2.26 -3.17
N ILE A 36 1.30 -2.40 -1.85
CA ILE A 36 0.97 -3.64 -1.14
C ILE A 36 -0.49 -4.05 -1.36
N GLU A 37 -1.43 -3.11 -1.36
CA GLU A 37 -2.87 -3.40 -1.54
C GLU A 37 -3.10 -4.13 -2.87
N GLN A 38 -2.47 -3.66 -3.95
CA GLN A 38 -2.56 -4.35 -5.24
C GLN A 38 -1.77 -5.65 -5.28
N ALA A 39 -0.56 -5.69 -4.70
CA ALA A 39 0.28 -6.88 -4.72
C ALA A 39 -0.34 -8.07 -3.96
N PHE A 40 -1.08 -7.79 -2.88
CA PHE A 40 -1.71 -8.78 -2.02
C PHE A 40 -3.24 -8.78 -2.11
N GLU A 41 -3.83 -8.17 -3.13
CA GLU A 41 -5.27 -8.10 -3.38
C GLU A 41 -5.97 -9.47 -3.22
N GLN A 42 -5.37 -10.54 -3.75
CA GLN A 42 -5.94 -11.90 -3.67
C GLN A 42 -6.07 -12.42 -2.23
N VAL A 43 -5.18 -11.98 -1.34
CA VAL A 43 -5.22 -12.34 0.07
C VAL A 43 -6.18 -11.42 0.81
N LEU A 44 -6.12 -10.11 0.55
CA LEU A 44 -6.83 -9.07 1.30
C LEU A 44 -8.33 -8.96 0.98
N ARG A 45 -8.73 -9.22 -0.27
CA ARG A 45 -10.10 -8.96 -0.77
C ARG A 45 -11.17 -9.85 -0.13
N GLY A 46 -10.82 -11.07 0.26
CA GLY A 46 -11.80 -12.05 0.73
C GLY A 46 -12.79 -12.47 -0.35
N THR A 47 -14.00 -12.87 0.06
CA THR A 47 -15.07 -13.27 -0.87
C THR A 47 -16.35 -12.50 -0.57
N PRO A 48 -16.92 -11.76 -1.54
CA PRO A 48 -18.16 -11.04 -1.33
C PRO A 48 -19.31 -12.01 -1.03
N GLY A 49 -20.18 -11.61 -0.13
CA GLY A 49 -21.44 -12.31 0.14
C GLY A 49 -22.47 -12.00 -0.95
N ARG A 50 -23.61 -12.68 -0.89
CA ARG A 50 -24.72 -12.46 -1.82
C ARG A 50 -26.05 -12.48 -1.07
N GLU A 51 -26.83 -11.41 -1.21
CA GLU A 51 -28.18 -11.34 -0.69
C GLU A 51 -29.18 -11.10 -1.81
N VAL A 52 -30.23 -11.93 -1.88
CA VAL A 52 -31.35 -11.77 -2.81
C VAL A 52 -32.61 -11.42 -2.02
N VAL A 53 -33.12 -10.21 -2.26
CA VAL A 53 -34.28 -9.64 -1.54
C VAL A 53 -35.47 -9.50 -2.47
N ALA A 54 -36.64 -9.97 -2.05
CA ALA A 54 -37.90 -9.73 -2.76
C ALA A 54 -38.26 -8.24 -2.71
N ARG A 55 -38.61 -7.64 -3.84
CA ARG A 55 -39.10 -6.26 -3.90
C ARG A 55 -40.52 -6.23 -4.46
N ASP A 56 -41.38 -5.40 -3.88
CA ASP A 56 -42.72 -5.15 -4.39
C ASP A 56 -42.70 -4.31 -5.69
N ASN A 57 -43.86 -4.10 -6.30
CA ASN A 57 -44.01 -3.29 -7.51
C ASN A 57 -43.66 -1.79 -7.32
N THR A 58 -43.41 -1.36 -6.08
CA THR A 58 -42.93 -0.01 -5.72
C THR A 58 -41.44 0.02 -5.39
N GLY A 59 -40.75 -1.12 -5.47
CA GLY A 59 -39.32 -1.28 -5.19
C GLY A 59 -38.97 -1.44 -3.70
N GLN A 60 -39.94 -1.55 -2.81
CA GLN A 60 -39.70 -1.79 -1.38
C GLN A 60 -39.41 -3.25 -1.11
N ALA A 61 -38.44 -3.52 -0.24
CA ALA A 61 -38.13 -4.87 0.22
C ALA A 61 -39.33 -5.45 0.99
N ILE A 62 -39.78 -6.66 0.61
CA ILE A 62 -40.88 -7.35 1.29
C ILE A 62 -40.31 -7.97 2.58
N PRO A 63 -40.79 -7.58 3.77
CA PRO A 63 -40.29 -8.13 5.03
C PRO A 63 -40.55 -9.64 5.11
N GLY A 64 -39.49 -10.43 5.32
CA GLY A 64 -39.58 -11.88 5.52
C GLY A 64 -39.27 -12.74 4.29
N GLU A 65 -39.20 -12.17 3.09
CA GLU A 65 -38.82 -12.89 1.86
C GLU A 65 -37.35 -12.61 1.48
N ARG A 66 -36.43 -13.33 2.14
CA ARG A 66 -35.02 -13.43 1.69
C ARG A 66 -34.84 -14.77 0.99
N TYR A 67 -34.51 -14.73 -0.30
CA TYR A 67 -34.43 -15.95 -1.11
C TYR A 67 -33.07 -16.63 -1.02
N VAL A 68 -31.99 -15.86 -0.90
CA VAL A 68 -30.61 -16.36 -0.79
C VAL A 68 -29.83 -15.38 0.09
N PHE A 69 -29.16 -15.88 1.11
CA PHE A 69 -28.19 -15.13 1.91
C PHE A 69 -26.92 -15.96 2.06
N GLU A 70 -25.89 -15.56 1.34
CA GLU A 70 -24.53 -16.07 1.45
C GLU A 70 -23.71 -15.01 2.20
N PRO A 71 -23.26 -15.28 3.43
CA PRO A 71 -22.49 -14.29 4.19
C PRO A 71 -21.12 -14.04 3.50
N PRO A 72 -20.61 -12.79 3.54
CA PRO A 72 -19.27 -12.51 3.06
C PRO A 72 -18.21 -13.24 3.90
N LYS A 73 -17.09 -13.59 3.28
CA LYS A 73 -15.91 -14.12 3.95
C LYS A 73 -14.82 -13.05 3.97
N SER A 74 -14.33 -12.73 5.16
CA SER A 74 -13.20 -11.81 5.31
C SER A 74 -11.98 -12.30 4.55
N GLY A 75 -11.20 -11.36 4.00
CA GLY A 75 -9.86 -11.65 3.50
C GLY A 75 -8.92 -12.07 4.62
N GLY A 76 -7.71 -12.45 4.22
CA GLY A 76 -6.60 -12.69 5.12
C GLY A 76 -5.92 -11.40 5.56
N ASP A 77 -5.10 -11.52 6.59
CA ASP A 77 -4.25 -10.45 7.10
C ASP A 77 -2.83 -10.58 6.56
N ILE A 78 -2.17 -9.43 6.39
CA ILE A 78 -0.74 -9.36 6.07
C ILE A 78 -0.04 -8.58 7.16
N VAL A 79 1.16 -9.03 7.52
CA VAL A 79 2.06 -8.32 8.41
C VAL A 79 3.27 -7.88 7.59
N LEU A 80 3.53 -6.59 7.57
CA LEU A 80 4.67 -6.03 6.87
C LEU A 80 5.92 -6.10 7.76
N THR A 81 7.08 -6.10 7.10
CA THR A 81 8.40 -6.04 7.73
C THR A 81 8.80 -4.62 8.13
N LEU A 82 7.96 -3.63 7.76
CA LEU A 82 8.20 -2.23 8.06
C LEU A 82 8.18 -1.97 9.56
N ASP A 83 9.20 -1.28 10.02
CA ASP A 83 9.26 -0.68 11.34
C ASP A 83 8.77 0.78 11.21
N MET A 84 7.67 1.10 11.88
CA MET A 84 7.02 2.41 11.74
C MET A 84 7.86 3.55 12.33
N ASP A 85 8.66 3.27 13.36
CA ASP A 85 9.53 4.26 13.98
C ASP A 85 10.71 4.57 13.03
N LEU A 86 11.32 3.53 12.45
CA LEU A 86 12.36 3.71 11.44
C LEU A 86 11.83 4.38 10.17
N GLN A 87 10.62 4.05 9.74
CA GLN A 87 9.96 4.69 8.59
C GLN A 87 9.81 6.20 8.81
N GLU A 88 9.37 6.61 10.01
CA GLU A 88 9.21 8.03 10.36
C GLU A 88 10.56 8.75 10.45
N ILE A 89 11.55 8.14 11.11
CA ILE A 89 12.92 8.68 11.18
C ILE A 89 13.51 8.85 9.78
N ALA A 90 13.40 7.85 8.92
CA ALA A 90 13.90 7.89 7.55
C ALA A 90 13.21 8.99 6.72
N ARG A 91 11.89 9.15 6.88
CA ARG A 91 11.12 10.19 6.22
C ARG A 91 11.57 11.58 6.65
N GLN A 92 11.71 11.80 7.96
CA GLN A 92 12.14 13.08 8.50
C GLN A 92 13.56 13.43 8.02
N ALA A 93 14.51 12.51 8.15
CA ALA A 93 15.89 12.72 7.72
C ALA A 93 16.00 13.02 6.23
N LEU A 94 15.21 12.33 5.39
CA LEU A 94 15.17 12.61 3.95
C LEU A 94 14.57 13.99 3.65
N GLN A 95 13.49 14.39 4.34
CA GLN A 95 12.90 15.71 4.17
C GLN A 95 13.87 16.83 4.55
N GLU A 96 14.56 16.70 5.68
CA GLU A 96 15.59 17.64 6.12
C GLU A 96 16.72 17.73 5.09
N SER A 97 17.24 16.59 4.63
CA SER A 97 18.30 16.54 3.61
C SER A 97 17.89 17.19 2.29
N ILE A 98 16.65 16.97 1.83
CA ILE A 98 16.12 17.59 0.60
C ILE A 98 16.06 19.11 0.74
N LEU A 99 15.62 19.61 1.90
CA LEU A 99 15.54 21.05 2.18
C LEU A 99 16.93 21.70 2.23
N GLU A 100 17.89 21.05 2.91
CA GLU A 100 19.26 21.56 3.04
C GLU A 100 20.02 21.61 1.70
N THR A 101 19.77 20.62 0.85
CA THR A 101 20.46 20.47 -0.45
C THR A 101 19.71 21.13 -1.62
N GLU A 102 18.50 21.64 -1.38
CA GLU A 102 17.57 22.10 -2.42
C GLU A 102 17.33 21.03 -3.52
N ALA A 103 17.41 19.75 -3.15
CA ALA A 103 17.23 18.66 -4.09
C ALA A 103 15.79 18.57 -4.59
N ARG A 104 15.62 18.05 -5.81
CA ARG A 104 14.29 17.76 -6.36
C ARG A 104 13.57 16.61 -5.61
N GLY A 105 14.34 15.77 -4.92
CA GLY A 105 13.85 14.60 -4.23
C GLY A 105 14.97 13.65 -3.83
N GLY A 106 14.58 12.53 -3.23
CA GLY A 106 15.49 11.45 -2.87
C GLY A 106 14.73 10.21 -2.42
N ASP A 107 15.51 9.16 -2.14
CA ASP A 107 15.02 7.83 -1.85
C ASP A 107 15.86 7.26 -0.69
N VAL A 108 15.20 6.62 0.29
CA VAL A 108 15.83 5.94 1.42
C VAL A 108 15.25 4.54 1.53
N LEU A 109 16.14 3.54 1.58
CA LEU A 109 15.81 2.14 1.80
C LEU A 109 16.65 1.63 2.97
N VAL A 110 16.00 1.05 3.97
CA VAL A 110 16.64 0.37 5.10
C VAL A 110 16.26 -1.10 5.04
N THR A 111 17.26 -1.98 4.98
CA THR A 111 17.08 -3.42 4.88
C THR A 111 17.98 -4.18 5.83
N VAL A 112 17.55 -5.37 6.24
CA VAL A 112 18.35 -6.34 6.98
C VAL A 112 19.06 -7.24 5.97
N PRO A 113 20.39 -7.17 5.79
CA PRO A 113 21.08 -7.90 4.71
C PRO A 113 20.99 -9.43 4.82
N SER A 114 20.84 -9.96 6.03
CA SER A 114 20.75 -11.40 6.26
C SER A 114 19.40 -12.01 5.91
N THR A 115 18.31 -11.25 6.02
CA THR A 115 16.93 -11.72 5.77
C THR A 115 16.31 -11.11 4.52
N GLY A 116 16.85 -9.99 4.04
CA GLY A 116 16.27 -9.20 2.95
C GLY A 116 15.03 -8.40 3.37
N GLU A 117 14.70 -8.37 4.66
CA GLU A 117 13.55 -7.62 5.16
C GLU A 117 13.75 -6.13 4.93
N ILE A 118 12.68 -5.44 4.54
CA ILE A 118 12.67 -3.99 4.34
C ILE A 118 12.04 -3.36 5.58
N LEU A 119 12.86 -2.67 6.37
CA LEU A 119 12.42 -2.02 7.61
C LEU A 119 11.84 -0.63 7.34
N ALA A 120 12.38 0.08 6.35
CA ALA A 120 11.87 1.38 5.94
C ALA A 120 12.11 1.59 4.44
N LEU A 121 11.14 2.21 3.78
CA LEU A 121 11.23 2.62 2.38
C LEU A 121 10.49 3.93 2.17
N VAL A 122 11.24 4.98 1.83
CA VAL A 122 10.70 6.33 1.62
C VAL A 122 11.20 6.87 0.29
N SER A 123 10.29 7.41 -0.49
CA SER A 123 10.58 8.13 -1.73
C SER A 123 9.88 9.48 -1.71
N ILE A 124 10.62 10.55 -1.92
CA ILE A 124 10.07 11.91 -2.00
C ILE A 124 10.59 12.54 -3.29
N ARG A 125 9.70 13.02 -4.15
CA ARG A 125 10.08 13.71 -5.38
C ARG A 125 9.08 14.79 -5.74
N ASP A 126 9.57 15.99 -6.05
CA ASP A 126 8.72 17.16 -6.33
C ASP A 126 7.67 17.42 -5.23
N GLY A 127 8.04 17.17 -3.97
CA GLY A 127 7.14 17.27 -2.81
C GLY A 127 6.06 16.19 -2.71
N LYS A 128 6.13 15.13 -3.55
CA LYS A 128 5.17 14.02 -3.55
C LYS A 128 5.80 12.75 -2.98
N THR A 129 5.05 12.08 -2.10
CA THR A 129 5.45 10.81 -1.45
C THR A 129 4.81 9.57 -2.09
N ALA A 130 3.86 9.76 -3.01
CA ALA A 130 3.11 8.66 -3.63
C ALA A 130 3.89 7.90 -4.71
N SER A 131 4.96 8.50 -5.25
CA SER A 131 5.77 7.88 -6.29
C SER A 131 6.96 7.16 -5.64
N LEU A 132 6.95 5.83 -5.67
CA LEU A 132 8.07 5.00 -5.20
C LEU A 132 9.21 5.02 -6.24
N SER A 133 9.93 6.14 -6.36
CA SER A 133 11.08 6.23 -7.25
C SER A 133 12.17 5.22 -6.92
N ALA A 134 12.30 4.84 -5.64
CA ALA A 134 13.22 3.80 -5.19
C ALA A 134 13.04 2.45 -5.90
N ILE A 135 11.83 2.14 -6.36
CA ILE A 135 11.51 0.89 -7.07
C ILE A 135 11.41 1.13 -8.58
N ASN A 136 10.71 2.20 -8.97
CA ASN A 136 10.27 2.39 -10.35
C ASN A 136 11.21 3.23 -11.21
N THR A 137 12.23 3.86 -10.62
CA THR A 137 13.13 4.75 -11.35
C THR A 137 14.53 4.15 -11.45
N PRO A 138 14.94 3.64 -12.62
CA PRO A 138 16.32 3.20 -12.82
C PRO A 138 17.28 4.39 -12.75
N TYR A 139 18.47 4.17 -12.20
CA TYR A 139 19.56 5.14 -12.19
C TYR A 139 20.90 4.43 -12.37
N GLU A 140 21.91 5.15 -12.84
CA GLU A 140 23.27 4.63 -12.94
C GLU A 140 23.95 4.71 -11.56
N PRO A 141 24.34 3.58 -10.94
CA PRO A 141 24.88 3.56 -9.58
C PRO A 141 26.29 4.17 -9.45
N GLY A 142 26.99 4.35 -10.58
CA GLY A 142 28.30 4.96 -10.63
C GLY A 142 29.28 4.33 -9.64
N SER A 143 29.90 5.16 -8.80
CA SER A 143 30.93 4.69 -7.86
C SER A 143 30.41 3.75 -6.76
N THR A 144 29.10 3.71 -6.49
CA THR A 144 28.55 2.81 -5.46
C THR A 144 28.68 1.33 -5.82
N LEU A 145 28.85 1.02 -7.11
CA LEU A 145 29.00 -0.36 -7.60
C LEU A 145 30.45 -0.84 -7.63
N LYS A 146 31.45 0.04 -7.41
CA LYS A 146 32.88 -0.31 -7.44
C LYS A 146 33.30 -1.47 -6.52
N PRO A 147 32.71 -1.68 -5.33
CA PRO A 147 33.07 -2.83 -4.49
C PRO A 147 32.91 -4.18 -5.19
N PHE A 148 31.96 -4.33 -6.11
CA PHE A 148 31.70 -5.59 -6.82
C PHE A 148 32.84 -6.01 -7.78
N PRO A 149 33.28 -5.20 -8.76
CA PRO A 149 34.43 -5.55 -9.59
C PRO A 149 35.73 -5.65 -8.79
N CYS A 150 35.89 -4.88 -7.70
CA CYS A 150 37.04 -5.04 -6.81
C CYS A 150 37.06 -6.43 -6.15
N LEU A 151 35.91 -6.91 -5.67
CA LEU A 151 35.78 -8.25 -5.10
C LEU A 151 36.01 -9.33 -6.16
N TRP A 152 35.48 -9.14 -7.38
CA TRP A 152 35.70 -10.05 -8.50
C TRP A 152 37.19 -10.19 -8.82
N SER A 153 37.91 -9.07 -8.91
CA SER A 153 39.35 -9.05 -9.17
C SER A 153 40.19 -9.71 -8.06
N TYR A 154 39.65 -9.92 -6.86
CA TYR A 154 40.34 -10.62 -5.77
C TYR A 154 40.14 -12.14 -5.80
N GLN A 155 39.17 -12.62 -6.60
CA GLN A 155 38.89 -14.05 -6.76
C GLN A 155 39.64 -14.68 -7.94
N GLU A 156 40.24 -13.86 -8.80
CA GLU A 156 41.19 -14.25 -9.87
C GLU A 156 42.64 -14.22 -9.37
#